data_AF-A0A1S3R2T9-F1
#
_entry.id   AF-A0A1S3R2T9-F1
#
_cell.length_a   1.000
_cell.length_b   1.000
_cell.length_c   1.000
_cell.angle_alpha   90.00
_cell.angle_beta   90.00
_cell.angle_gamma   90.00
#
_symmetry.space_group_name_H-M   'P 1'
#
loop_
_entity.id
_entity.type
_entity.pdbx_description
1 polymer ?
#
loop_
_entity_poly.entity_id
_entity_poly.type
_entity_poly.pdbx_seq_one_letter_code
_entity_poly.pdbx_strand_id
1 'polypeptide(L)'
;MAPSVLGVLNVSVSAAAVQSHAACGNGVVNVPERGRVDTVTRGLLVKAEGTEKSHTYNWLLCPTGEALTEEVEVQLPQNVVAGSARISLSVLGDILGRALNNLDGLLQMPYGCGEQNMALLSPNIYILEYLRNTNQLTPAILDKATKFLTSGYQRQLNYKNADGAYSTFGQGLGNTW
;
A
#
# COMPACT_ATOMS: atom_id res chain seq x y z
N MET A 1 30.27 -3.84 20.31
CA MET A 1 29.95 -5.03 19.48
C MET A 1 29.54 -4.49 18.11
N ALA A 2 30.34 -4.73 17.07
CA ALA A 2 30.00 -4.31 15.71
C ALA A 2 29.37 -5.50 14.98
N PRO A 3 28.19 -5.33 14.35
CA PRO A 3 27.55 -6.42 13.64
C PRO A 3 28.32 -6.76 12.36
N SER A 4 28.53 -8.06 12.11
CA SER A 4 29.25 -8.57 10.93
C SER A 4 28.32 -9.04 9.80
N VAL A 5 27.02 -9.16 10.06
CA VAL A 5 26.02 -9.70 9.11
C VAL A 5 24.82 -8.76 9.06
N LEU A 6 24.34 -8.50 7.84
CA LEU A 6 23.13 -7.71 7.59
C LEU A 6 21.86 -8.53 7.86
N GLY A 7 20.75 -7.85 8.13
CA GLY A 7 19.46 -8.48 8.39
C GLY A 7 19.16 -8.64 9.88
N VAL A 8 18.28 -9.58 10.22
CA VAL A 8 17.82 -9.75 11.61
C VAL A 8 18.81 -10.60 12.39
N LEU A 9 19.48 -9.99 13.38
CA LEU A 9 20.39 -10.65 14.31
C LEU A 9 19.70 -10.87 15.65
N ASN A 10 19.63 -12.12 16.11
CA ASN A 10 19.12 -12.42 17.45
C ASN A 10 20.22 -12.21 18.50
N VAL A 11 20.02 -11.25 19.40
CA VAL A 11 20.91 -10.99 20.53
C VAL A 11 20.29 -11.61 21.78
N SER A 12 21.03 -12.51 22.42
CA SER A 12 20.63 -13.13 23.69
C SER A 12 21.49 -12.59 24.82
N VAL A 13 20.85 -12.15 25.91
CA VAL A 13 21.51 -11.73 27.13
C VAL A 13 21.01 -12.60 28.28
N SER A 14 21.94 -13.24 28.99
CA SER A 14 21.64 -14.05 30.17
C SER A 14 22.25 -13.41 31.41
N ALA A 15 21.45 -13.27 32.46
CA ALA A 15 21.89 -12.84 33.78
C ALA A 15 21.60 -13.95 34.79
N ALA A 16 22.57 -14.25 35.66
CA ALA A 16 22.45 -15.31 36.65
C ALA A 16 22.88 -14.81 38.04
N ALA A 17 22.10 -15.14 39.06
CA ALA A 17 22.54 -14.97 40.44
C ALA A 17 23.61 -16.01 40.79
N VAL A 18 24.78 -15.55 41.22
CA VAL A 18 25.93 -16.39 41.58
C VAL A 18 26.04 -16.50 43.09
N GLN A 19 26.32 -17.71 43.57
CA GLN A 19 26.50 -17.95 45.00
C GLN A 19 27.79 -17.27 45.47
N SER A 20 27.70 -16.49 46.55
CA SER A 20 28.84 -15.73 47.09
C SER A 20 28.96 -15.97 48.59
N HIS A 21 30.21 -16.09 49.05
CA HIS A 21 30.55 -16.17 50.47
C HIS A 21 30.66 -14.77 51.11
N ALA A 22 30.70 -13.70 50.32
CA ALA A 22 30.68 -12.34 50.81
C ALA A 22 29.25 -11.96 51.21
N ALA A 23 29.07 -11.51 52.46
CA ALA A 23 27.78 -11.06 52.95
C ALA A 23 27.30 -9.81 52.18
N CYS A 24 26.03 -9.80 51.77
CA CYS A 24 25.39 -8.62 51.20
C CYS A 24 24.67 -7.89 52.34
N GLY A 25 25.32 -6.89 52.93
CA GLY A 25 24.87 -6.31 54.20
C GLY A 25 25.00 -7.31 55.35
N ASN A 26 23.92 -7.51 56.13
CA ASN A 26 23.88 -8.45 57.26
C ASN A 26 23.32 -9.85 56.90
N GLY A 27 23.08 -10.15 55.62
CA GLY A 27 22.44 -11.39 55.16
C GLY A 27 23.39 -12.36 54.45
N VAL A 28 23.15 -13.66 54.62
CA VAL A 28 23.79 -14.73 53.81
C VAL A 28 23.15 -14.75 52.42
N VAL A 29 23.96 -14.83 51.37
CA VAL A 29 23.49 -14.87 49.98
C VAL A 29 22.79 -16.22 49.72
N ASN A 30 21.48 -16.20 49.47
CA ASN A 30 20.70 -17.37 49.10
C ASN A 30 20.27 -17.26 47.62
N VAL A 31 20.56 -18.30 46.83
CA VAL A 31 20.24 -18.34 45.40
C VAL A 31 19.13 -19.37 45.18
N PRO A 32 17.94 -18.95 44.68
CA PRO A 32 16.81 -19.87 44.51
C PRO A 32 17.04 -20.87 43.37
N GLU A 33 16.47 -22.08 43.49
CA GLU A 33 16.52 -23.13 42.44
C GLU A 33 15.81 -22.72 41.14
N ARG A 34 14.70 -21.96 41.27
CA ARG A 34 13.92 -21.43 40.13
C ARG A 34 14.07 -19.91 40.04
N GLY A 35 14.17 -19.39 38.82
CA GLY A 35 14.35 -17.96 38.57
C GLY A 35 15.78 -17.44 38.82
N ARG A 36 16.75 -18.34 39.05
CA ARG A 36 18.18 -17.99 39.20
C ARG A 36 18.76 -17.31 37.97
N VAL A 37 18.29 -17.74 36.79
CA VAL A 37 18.80 -17.29 35.50
C VAL A 37 17.64 -16.72 34.73
N ASP A 38 17.83 -15.50 34.23
CA ASP A 38 16.94 -14.88 33.25
C ASP A 38 17.68 -14.79 31.92
N THR A 39 17.00 -15.07 30.82
CA THR A 39 17.58 -14.98 29.47
C THR A 39 16.57 -14.35 28.53
N VAL A 40 16.97 -13.24 27.92
CA VAL A 40 16.15 -12.45 27.01
C VAL A 40 16.79 -12.46 25.63
N THR A 41 16.03 -12.89 24.64
CA THR A 41 16.43 -12.84 23.21
C THR A 41 15.61 -11.78 22.49
N ARG A 42 16.28 -10.87 21.78
CA ARG A 42 15.64 -9.85 20.93
C ARG A 42 16.31 -9.80 19.56
N GLY A 43 15.49 -9.67 18.52
CA GLY A 43 15.95 -9.46 17.15
C GLY A 43 16.32 -7.99 16.90
N LEU A 44 17.51 -7.76 16.37
CA LEU A 44 18.01 -6.45 15.95
C LEU A 44 18.16 -6.44 14.42
N LEU A 45 17.50 -5.51 13.73
CA LEU A 45 17.66 -5.34 12.29
C LEU A 45 18.92 -4.52 11.98
N VAL A 46 19.95 -5.18 11.47
CA VAL A 46 21.18 -4.56 11.00
C VAL A 46 21.00 -4.14 9.54
N LYS A 47 21.17 -2.86 9.26
CA LYS A 47 21.19 -2.31 7.90
C LYS A 47 22.62 -2.09 7.42
N ALA A 48 22.80 -2.05 6.11
CA ALA A 48 24.09 -1.71 5.52
C ALA A 48 24.51 -0.29 5.90
N GLU A 49 25.82 -0.09 6.07
CA GLU A 49 26.41 1.21 6.30
C GLU A 49 26.55 2.03 5.01
N GLY A 50 26.81 3.33 5.14
CA GLY A 50 26.97 4.24 4.01
C GLY A 50 25.65 4.79 3.45
N THR A 51 25.73 5.38 2.25
CA THR A 51 24.59 6.01 1.56
C THR A 51 24.10 5.11 0.45
N GLU A 52 22.81 4.75 0.49
CA GLU A 52 22.17 3.96 -0.57
C GLU A 52 22.12 4.76 -1.89
N LYS A 53 22.49 4.11 -2.99
CA LYS A 53 22.29 4.63 -4.35
C LYS A 53 21.36 3.70 -5.11
N SER A 54 20.33 4.27 -5.72
CA SER A 54 19.34 3.54 -6.51
C SER A 54 19.40 3.98 -7.97
N HIS A 55 19.39 3.01 -8.89
CA HIS A 55 19.20 3.22 -10.32
C HIS A 55 17.89 2.55 -10.76
N THR A 56 17.14 3.22 -11.62
CA THR A 56 15.83 2.75 -12.08
C THR A 56 15.80 2.73 -13.59
N TYR A 57 15.30 1.63 -14.13
CA TYR A 57 15.12 1.42 -15.57
C TYR A 57 13.67 1.03 -15.81
N ASN A 58 13.04 1.63 -16.82
CA ASN A 58 11.63 1.44 -17.13
C ASN A 58 11.45 1.25 -18.63
N TRP A 59 10.62 0.30 -19.03
CA TRP A 59 10.27 0.04 -20.43
C TRP A 59 8.77 -0.16 -20.56
N LEU A 60 8.22 0.24 -21.72
CA LEU A 60 6.87 -0.10 -22.13
C LEU A 60 6.97 -1.06 -23.32
N LEU A 61 6.59 -2.32 -23.10
CA LEU A 61 6.65 -3.37 -24.13
C LEU A 61 5.24 -3.67 -24.63
N CYS A 62 4.98 -3.38 -25.90
CA CYS A 62 3.70 -3.63 -26.57
C CYS A 62 3.90 -4.54 -27.79
N PRO A 63 4.03 -5.87 -27.61
CA PRO A 63 4.27 -6.77 -28.72
C PRO A 63 3.04 -6.87 -29.63
N THR A 64 3.18 -6.49 -30.91
CA THR A 64 2.15 -6.66 -31.95
C THR A 64 2.49 -7.83 -32.87
N GLY A 65 2.57 -9.03 -32.30
CA GLY A 65 2.81 -10.30 -33.02
C GLY A 65 4.24 -10.83 -32.95
N GLU A 66 5.25 -9.96 -32.78
CA GLU A 66 6.65 -10.36 -32.58
C GLU A 66 7.07 -10.20 -31.11
N ALA A 67 8.03 -11.02 -30.67
CA ALA A 67 8.59 -10.93 -29.33
C ALA A 67 9.52 -9.71 -29.22
N LEU A 68 9.32 -8.91 -28.16
CA LEU A 68 10.18 -7.79 -27.81
C LEU A 68 11.08 -8.18 -26.64
N THR A 69 12.37 -7.87 -26.73
CA THR A 69 13.36 -8.16 -25.69
C THR A 69 14.13 -6.89 -25.38
N GLU A 70 14.26 -6.56 -24.10
CA GLU A 70 15.08 -5.46 -23.60
C GLU A 70 16.08 -6.02 -22.58
N GLU A 71 17.32 -5.55 -22.67
CA GLU A 71 18.41 -5.96 -21.78
C GLU A 71 18.95 -4.75 -21.04
N VAL A 72 19.36 -4.97 -19.78
CA VAL A 72 19.98 -3.93 -18.96
C VAL A 72 21.20 -4.49 -18.25
N GLU A 73 22.31 -3.77 -18.38
CA GLU A 73 23.52 -4.05 -17.63
C GLU A 73 23.49 -3.28 -16.31
N VAL A 74 23.46 -4.01 -15.19
CA VAL A 74 23.46 -3.41 -13.85
C VAL A 74 24.90 -3.23 -13.37
N GLN A 75 25.42 -2.01 -13.50
CA GLN A 75 26.77 -1.68 -13.04
C GLN A 75 26.75 -1.29 -11.56
N LEU A 76 27.46 -2.06 -10.73
CA LEU A 76 27.66 -1.75 -9.31
C LEU A 76 28.94 -0.93 -9.13
N PRO A 77 28.92 0.11 -8.28
CA PRO A 77 30.11 0.88 -7.99
C PRO A 77 31.13 0.04 -7.20
N GLN A 78 32.43 0.33 -7.34
CA GLN A 78 33.51 -0.44 -6.70
C GLN A 78 33.43 -0.45 -5.17
N ASN A 79 32.81 0.55 -4.56
CA ASN A 79 32.68 0.71 -3.11
C ASN A 79 31.34 0.14 -2.56
N VAL A 80 30.78 -0.88 -3.19
CA VAL A 80 29.56 -1.52 -2.73
C VAL A 80 29.79 -2.31 -1.44
N VAL A 81 28.90 -2.15 -0.45
CA VAL A 81 28.94 -2.93 0.79
C VAL A 81 28.43 -4.34 0.50
N ALA A 82 29.16 -5.35 0.97
CA ALA A 82 28.77 -6.74 0.74
C ALA A 82 27.36 -7.03 1.27
N GLY A 83 26.50 -7.61 0.42
CA GLY A 83 25.11 -7.93 0.77
C GLY A 83 24.14 -6.74 0.79
N SER A 84 24.57 -5.52 0.44
CA SER A 84 23.67 -4.35 0.37
C SER A 84 22.94 -4.24 -0.96
N ALA A 85 23.45 -4.87 -2.02
CA ALA A 85 22.88 -4.79 -3.36
C ALA A 85 21.53 -5.52 -3.43
N ARG A 86 20.51 -4.84 -3.98
CA ARG A 86 19.17 -5.37 -4.19
C ARG A 86 18.66 -4.99 -5.56
N ILE A 87 18.05 -5.93 -6.26
CA ILE A 87 17.38 -5.71 -7.53
C ILE A 87 15.90 -6.07 -7.33
N SER A 88 15.01 -5.23 -7.83
CA SER A 88 13.57 -5.47 -7.79
C SER A 88 13.01 -5.26 -9.18
N LEU A 89 12.36 -6.30 -9.71
CA LEU A 89 11.67 -6.25 -10.99
C LEU A 89 10.16 -6.18 -10.73
N SER A 90 9.45 -5.41 -11.54
CA SER A 90 8.01 -5.48 -11.58
C SER A 90 7.47 -5.25 -12.97
N VAL A 91 6.50 -6.08 -13.31
CA VAL A 91 5.80 -6.06 -14.59
C VAL A 91 4.36 -5.65 -14.33
N LEU A 92 3.84 -4.75 -15.16
CA LEU A 92 2.49 -4.23 -15.10
C LEU A 92 1.87 -4.36 -16.49
N GLY A 93 0.62 -4.83 -16.57
CA GLY A 93 -0.15 -4.85 -17.81
C GLY A 93 -0.85 -3.53 -18.12
N ASP A 94 -0.89 -2.62 -17.16
CA ASP A 94 -1.48 -1.28 -17.28
C ASP A 94 -0.59 -0.26 -16.58
N ILE A 95 -0.34 0.86 -17.26
CA ILE A 95 0.41 2.01 -16.76
C ILE A 95 -0.21 2.59 -15.48
N LEU A 96 -1.53 2.50 -15.32
CA LEU A 96 -2.24 2.97 -14.13
C LEU A 96 -2.44 1.88 -13.07
N GLY A 97 -2.09 0.62 -13.38
CA GLY A 97 -2.40 -0.53 -12.53
C GLY A 97 -1.80 -0.46 -11.12
N ARG A 98 -0.72 0.29 -10.91
CA ARG A 98 -0.19 0.53 -9.54
C ARG A 98 -0.94 1.60 -8.77
N ALA A 99 -1.33 2.67 -9.45
CA ALA A 99 -2.00 3.82 -8.83
C ALA A 99 -3.47 3.53 -8.53
N LEU A 100 -4.11 2.70 -9.37
CA LEU A 100 -5.55 2.44 -9.35
C LEU A 100 -5.87 1.00 -8.89
N ASN A 101 -5.25 0.56 -7.79
CA ASN A 101 -5.63 -0.70 -7.14
C ASN A 101 -6.88 -0.52 -6.27
N ASN A 102 -7.73 -1.55 -6.21
CA ASN A 102 -8.93 -1.60 -5.35
C ASN A 102 -9.95 -0.47 -5.61
N LEU A 103 -10.15 -0.09 -6.88
CA LEU A 103 -11.09 0.97 -7.25
C LEU A 103 -12.55 0.67 -6.91
N ASP A 104 -12.93 -0.59 -6.77
CA ASP A 104 -14.27 -0.99 -6.34
C ASP A 104 -14.62 -0.49 -4.93
N GLY A 105 -13.60 -0.25 -4.09
CA GLY A 105 -13.73 0.40 -2.80
C GLY A 105 -14.11 1.88 -2.88
N LEU A 106 -13.89 2.53 -4.03
CA LEU A 106 -14.28 3.92 -4.27
C LEU A 106 -15.73 4.06 -4.75
N LEU A 107 -16.42 2.96 -5.08
CA LEU A 107 -17.84 3.00 -5.44
C LEU A 107 -18.67 3.47 -4.24
N GLN A 108 -19.38 4.58 -4.40
CA GLN A 108 -20.22 5.18 -3.35
C GLN A 108 -21.64 5.38 -3.83
N MET A 109 -22.63 5.14 -2.97
CA MET A 109 -24.03 5.40 -3.30
C MET A 109 -24.27 6.92 -3.40
N PRO A 110 -24.77 7.46 -4.53
CA PRO A 110 -25.02 8.89 -4.66
C PRO A 110 -26.11 9.39 -3.71
N TYR A 111 -25.87 10.56 -3.10
CA TYR A 111 -26.79 11.23 -2.18
C TYR A 111 -26.62 12.75 -2.23
N GLY A 112 -27.42 13.46 -1.43
CA GLY A 112 -27.31 14.92 -1.29
C GLY A 112 -28.11 15.70 -2.33
N CYS A 113 -27.73 16.97 -2.51
CA CYS A 113 -28.24 17.88 -3.53
C CYS A 113 -27.70 17.55 -4.93
N GLY A 114 -28.10 18.29 -5.98
CA GLY A 114 -27.69 18.00 -7.36
C GLY A 114 -26.18 17.95 -7.55
N GLU A 115 -25.44 18.87 -6.91
CA GLU A 115 -23.97 18.91 -6.97
C GLU A 115 -23.33 17.71 -6.26
N GLN A 116 -23.76 17.41 -5.04
CA GLN A 116 -23.24 16.30 -4.25
C GLN A 116 -23.56 14.95 -4.90
N ASN A 117 -24.76 14.82 -5.48
CA ASN A 117 -25.15 13.63 -6.20
C ASN A 117 -24.26 13.42 -7.43
N MET A 118 -23.99 14.47 -8.21
CA MET A 118 -23.06 14.41 -9.35
C MET A 118 -21.61 14.12 -8.93
N ALA A 119 -21.16 14.67 -7.80
CA ALA A 119 -19.82 14.43 -7.27
C ALA A 119 -19.57 12.95 -6.95
N LEU A 120 -20.62 12.16 -6.70
CA LEU A 120 -20.55 10.72 -6.45
C LEU A 120 -20.92 9.88 -7.68
N LEU A 121 -21.88 10.35 -8.48
CA LEU A 121 -22.33 9.66 -9.68
C LEU A 121 -21.24 9.61 -10.75
N SER A 122 -20.56 10.73 -11.02
CA SER A 122 -19.55 10.82 -12.08
C SER A 122 -18.36 9.89 -11.85
N PRO A 123 -17.71 9.85 -10.67
CA PRO A 123 -16.62 8.91 -10.40
C PRO A 123 -17.04 7.43 -10.56
N ASN A 124 -18.25 7.06 -10.13
CA ASN A 124 -18.73 5.68 -10.27
C ASN A 124 -18.77 5.22 -11.74
N ILE A 125 -19.08 6.13 -12.68
CA ILE A 125 -19.11 5.83 -14.12
C ILE A 125 -17.69 5.52 -14.62
N TYR A 126 -16.74 6.39 -14.31
CA TYR A 126 -15.35 6.22 -14.76
C TYR A 126 -14.66 5.01 -14.11
N ILE A 127 -14.97 4.71 -12.85
CA ILE A 127 -14.50 3.48 -12.18
C ILE A 127 -15.00 2.25 -12.93
N LEU A 128 -16.29 2.21 -13.28
CA LEU A 128 -16.87 1.08 -14.00
C LEU A 128 -16.27 0.93 -15.40
N GLU A 129 -16.08 2.04 -16.11
CA GLU A 129 -15.46 2.06 -17.43
C GLU A 129 -14.01 1.54 -17.38
N TYR A 130 -13.21 2.01 -16.43
CA TYR A 130 -11.84 1.56 -16.25
C TYR A 130 -11.74 0.07 -15.90
N LEU A 131 -12.54 -0.40 -14.95
CA LEU A 131 -12.54 -1.81 -14.54
C LEU A 131 -12.99 -2.72 -15.70
N ARG A 132 -13.94 -2.26 -16.53
CA ARG A 132 -14.35 -2.97 -17.74
C ARG A 132 -13.21 -3.04 -18.76
N ASN A 133 -12.59 -1.91 -19.08
CA ASN A 133 -11.55 -1.83 -20.10
C ASN A 133 -10.26 -2.56 -19.71
N THR A 134 -9.99 -2.69 -18.41
CA THR A 134 -8.85 -3.43 -17.88
C THR A 134 -9.17 -4.89 -17.53
N ASN A 135 -10.39 -5.37 -17.84
CA ASN A 135 -10.86 -6.74 -17.53
C ASN A 135 -10.82 -7.10 -16.04
N GLN A 136 -10.95 -6.11 -15.15
CA GLN A 136 -11.00 -6.29 -13.69
C GLN A 136 -12.44 -6.31 -13.15
N LEU A 137 -13.44 -6.13 -14.02
CA LEU A 137 -14.85 -6.06 -13.64
C LEU A 137 -15.39 -7.45 -13.28
N THR A 138 -15.89 -7.60 -12.05
CA THR A 138 -16.60 -8.81 -11.60
C THR A 138 -18.11 -8.60 -11.62
N PRO A 139 -18.92 -9.68 -11.68
CA PRO A 139 -20.38 -9.57 -11.61
C PRO A 139 -20.88 -8.85 -10.35
N ALA A 140 -20.22 -9.06 -9.21
CA ALA A 140 -20.57 -8.40 -7.94
C ALA A 140 -20.32 -6.89 -7.98
N ILE A 141 -19.19 -6.46 -8.56
CA ILE A 141 -18.88 -5.03 -8.74
C ILE A 141 -19.87 -4.40 -9.72
N LEU A 142 -20.17 -5.09 -10.83
CA LEU A 142 -21.14 -4.62 -11.82
C LEU A 142 -22.54 -4.43 -11.22
N ASP A 143 -23.04 -5.39 -10.45
CA ASP A 143 -24.35 -5.29 -9.79
C ASP A 143 -24.40 -4.11 -8.80
N LYS A 144 -23.38 -3.96 -7.95
CA LYS A 144 -23.24 -2.83 -7.02
C LYS A 144 -23.20 -1.49 -7.75
N ALA A 145 -22.33 -1.37 -8.76
CA ALA A 145 -22.20 -0.15 -9.55
C ALA A 145 -23.50 0.18 -10.29
N THR A 146 -24.16 -0.81 -10.92
CA THR A 146 -25.43 -0.61 -11.65
C THR A 146 -26.51 -0.07 -10.73
N LYS A 147 -26.64 -0.61 -9.50
CA LYS A 147 -27.58 -0.09 -8.49
C LYS A 147 -27.27 1.36 -8.12
N PHE A 148 -26.00 1.69 -7.91
CA PHE A 148 -25.57 3.05 -7.54
C PHE A 148 -25.80 4.05 -8.68
N LEU A 149 -25.45 3.68 -9.91
CA LEU A 149 -25.65 4.49 -11.11
C LEU A 149 -27.13 4.71 -11.40
N THR A 150 -27.96 3.66 -11.31
CA THR A 150 -29.42 3.77 -11.53
C THR A 150 -30.05 4.70 -10.50
N SER A 151 -29.73 4.52 -9.21
CA SER A 151 -30.22 5.39 -8.14
C SER A 151 -29.76 6.84 -8.31
N GLY A 152 -28.47 7.06 -8.58
CA GLY A 152 -27.91 8.41 -8.75
C GLY A 152 -28.45 9.13 -9.98
N TYR A 153 -28.67 8.41 -11.08
CA TYR A 153 -29.29 8.96 -12.28
C TYR A 153 -30.73 9.40 -12.01
N GLN A 154 -31.56 8.52 -11.44
CA GLN A 154 -32.93 8.86 -11.06
C GLN A 154 -32.98 10.04 -10.10
N ARG A 155 -32.06 10.10 -9.12
CA ARG A 155 -31.95 11.22 -8.20
C ARG A 155 -31.55 12.51 -8.90
N GLN A 156 -30.63 12.47 -9.86
CA GLN A 156 -30.18 13.65 -10.60
C GLN A 156 -31.31 14.27 -11.42
N LEU A 157 -32.22 13.45 -11.96
CA LEU A 157 -33.37 13.94 -12.73
C LEU A 157 -34.31 14.84 -11.91
N ASN A 158 -34.34 14.71 -10.58
CA ASN A 158 -35.11 15.61 -9.71
C ASN A 158 -34.58 17.05 -9.71
N TYR A 159 -33.35 17.27 -10.19
CA TYR A 159 -32.69 18.57 -10.28
C TYR A 159 -32.76 19.18 -11.68
N LYS A 160 -33.51 18.55 -12.59
CA LYS A 160 -33.73 19.00 -13.97
C LYS A 160 -34.91 19.96 -14.04
N ASN A 161 -34.67 21.14 -14.57
CA ASN A 161 -35.68 22.17 -14.85
C ASN A 161 -36.52 21.80 -16.09
N ALA A 162 -37.65 22.50 -16.28
CA ALA A 162 -38.56 22.28 -17.41
C ALA A 162 -37.94 22.62 -18.78
N ASP A 163 -37.01 23.57 -18.81
CA ASP A 163 -36.21 23.94 -19.98
C ASP A 163 -35.07 22.94 -20.27
N GLY A 164 -34.87 21.97 -19.38
CA GLY A 164 -33.86 20.91 -19.50
C GLY A 164 -32.54 21.21 -18.81
N ALA A 165 -32.34 22.41 -18.25
CA ALA A 165 -31.15 22.74 -17.48
C ALA A 165 -31.13 22.00 -16.13
N TYR A 166 -29.95 21.90 -15.51
CA TYR A 166 -29.81 21.37 -14.15
C TYR A 166 -29.41 22.49 -13.19
N SER A 167 -29.90 22.43 -11.96
CA SER A 167 -29.56 23.39 -10.90
C SER A 167 -29.23 22.64 -9.59
N THR A 168 -28.46 23.27 -8.70
CA THR A 168 -28.00 22.64 -7.44
C THR A 168 -29.16 22.13 -6.58
N PHE A 169 -30.30 22.83 -6.61
CA PHE A 169 -31.46 22.55 -5.76
C PHE A 169 -32.72 22.15 -6.57
N GLY A 170 -32.64 22.05 -7.89
CA GLY A 170 -33.77 21.69 -8.76
C GLY A 170 -34.77 22.81 -9.00
N GLN A 171 -34.44 24.02 -8.56
CA GLN A 171 -35.19 25.24 -8.77
C GLN A 171 -34.19 26.39 -8.97
N GLY A 172 -34.61 27.42 -9.71
CA GLY A 172 -33.79 28.58 -10.02
C GLY A 172 -33.08 28.46 -11.36
N LEU A 173 -32.14 29.38 -11.60
CA LEU A 173 -31.40 29.45 -12.87
C LEU A 173 -30.57 28.17 -13.07
N GLY A 174 -30.55 27.68 -14.30
CA GLY A 174 -29.70 26.58 -14.70
C GLY A 174 -28.22 26.92 -14.48
N ASN A 175 -27.45 25.94 -14.04
CA ASN A 175 -26.00 26.05 -13.97
C ASN A 175 -25.41 25.75 -15.35
N THR A 176 -24.40 26.53 -15.76
CA THR A 176 -23.69 26.38 -17.04
C THR A 176 -22.43 25.52 -16.95
N TRP A 177 -22.09 25.05 -15.75
CA TRP A 177 -20.96 24.18 -15.47
C TRP A 177 -21.38 22.72 -15.31
#